data_AF-A0A0A0JEM6-F1
#
_entry.id   AF-A0A0A0JEM6-F1
#
_cell.length_a   1.000
_cell.length_b   1.000
_cell.length_c   1.000
_cell.angle_alpha   90.00
_cell.angle_beta   90.00
_cell.angle_gamma   90.00
#
_symmetry.space_group_name_H-M   'P 1'
#
loop_
_entity.id
_entity.type
_entity.pdbx_description
1 polymer ?
#
loop_
_entity_poly.entity_id
_entity_poly.type
_entity_poly.pdbx_seq_one_letter_code
_entity_poly.pdbx_strand_id
1 'polypeptide(L)'
;AAAAAQARLTAAAVTDREALGEDTRSVRANLALARRCSPTVADQHVGVAKTLVEEMPHTLAALTSGDLSERRAHIMVRETACLSREHRAAVDATLAAKVTKLGDKALAAAAKRAGAALDSESLAARARRAVASRRVTVRPAPDGMAWLSILGPMKDVIGAHVALMAEEARRNVIDPDLP
;
A
#
# COMPACT_ATOMS: atom_id res chain seq x y z
N ALA A 1 -15.56 18.15 -7.91
CA ALA A 1 -15.57 19.42 -7.14
C ALA A 1 -15.42 19.26 -5.61
N ALA A 2 -16.45 18.83 -4.86
CA ALA A 2 -16.41 18.83 -3.38
C ALA A 2 -15.27 17.98 -2.78
N ALA A 3 -15.06 16.76 -3.29
CA ALA A 3 -13.95 15.90 -2.84
C ALA A 3 -12.56 16.53 -3.08
N ALA A 4 -12.37 17.25 -4.18
CA ALA A 4 -11.13 17.98 -4.45
C ALA A 4 -10.92 19.15 -3.49
N ALA A 5 -12.00 19.88 -3.15
CA ALA A 5 -11.94 20.94 -2.15
C ALA A 5 -11.58 20.36 -0.76
N GLN A 6 -12.19 19.23 -0.39
CA GLN A 6 -11.88 18.53 0.86
C GLN A 6 -10.41 18.09 0.93
N ALA A 7 -9.85 17.59 -0.18
CA ALA A 7 -8.45 17.20 -0.25
C ALA A 7 -7.52 18.42 -0.05
N ARG A 8 -7.78 19.55 -0.71
CA ARG A 8 -6.98 20.78 -0.53
C ARG A 8 -7.05 21.32 0.89
N LEU A 9 -8.25 21.40 1.47
CA LEU A 9 -8.45 21.86 2.84
C LEU A 9 -7.75 20.93 3.85
N THR A 10 -7.83 19.62 3.64
CA THR A 10 -7.16 18.64 4.51
C THR A 10 -5.64 18.78 4.43
N ALA A 11 -5.08 18.94 3.23
CA ALA A 11 -3.64 19.14 3.05
C ALA A 11 -3.17 20.43 3.75
N ALA A 12 -3.83 21.56 3.47
CA ALA A 12 -3.52 22.85 4.10
C ALA A 12 -3.65 22.80 5.63
N ALA A 13 -4.73 22.21 6.14
CA ALA A 13 -4.97 22.08 7.57
C ALA A 13 -3.91 21.26 8.31
N VAL A 14 -3.26 20.31 7.62
CA VAL A 14 -2.14 19.53 8.17
C VAL A 14 -0.85 20.33 8.11
N THR A 15 -0.55 20.97 6.98
CA THR A 15 0.64 21.83 6.82
C THR A 15 0.65 22.98 7.84
N ASP A 16 -0.48 23.66 8.03
CA ASP A 16 -0.60 24.76 8.99
C ASP A 16 -0.34 24.28 10.43
N ARG A 17 -0.91 23.13 10.82
CA ARG A 17 -0.71 22.58 12.17
C ARG A 17 0.70 22.03 12.40
N GLU A 18 1.30 21.42 11.39
CA GLU A 18 2.70 21.03 11.41
C GLU A 18 3.61 22.26 11.58
N ALA A 19 3.31 23.38 10.90
CA ALA A 19 4.04 24.64 11.05
C ALA A 19 3.89 25.28 12.45
N LEU A 20 2.75 25.06 13.11
CA LEU A 20 2.52 25.45 14.51
C LEU A 20 3.22 24.53 15.53
N GLY A 21 3.92 23.49 15.08
CA GLY A 21 4.66 22.55 15.93
C GLY A 21 3.77 21.52 16.64
N GLU A 22 2.53 21.32 16.20
CA GLU A 22 1.66 20.28 16.76
C GLU A 22 2.16 18.87 16.40
N ASP A 23 2.03 17.91 17.34
CA ASP A 23 2.30 16.50 17.03
C ASP A 23 1.36 16.02 15.92
N THR A 24 1.92 15.45 14.87
CA THR A 24 1.18 14.81 13.76
C THR A 24 0.04 13.89 14.22
N ARG A 25 0.17 13.22 15.37
CA ARG A 25 -0.91 12.40 15.96
C ARG A 25 -2.09 13.23 16.46
N SER A 26 -1.83 14.40 17.04
CA SER A 26 -2.86 15.35 17.47
C SER A 26 -3.63 15.89 16.26
N VAL A 27 -2.91 16.27 15.20
CA VAL A 27 -3.49 16.75 13.94
C VAL A 27 -4.46 15.71 13.35
N ARG A 28 -4.05 14.45 13.32
CA ARG A 28 -4.85 13.33 12.80
C ARG A 28 -6.09 13.05 13.66
N ALA A 29 -5.96 13.08 14.99
CA ALA A 29 -7.07 12.90 15.91
C ALA A 29 -8.12 14.02 15.75
N ASN A 30 -7.68 15.27 15.61
CA ASN A 30 -8.57 16.41 15.35
C ASN A 30 -9.33 16.26 14.02
N LEU A 31 -8.65 15.80 12.97
CA LEU A 31 -9.27 15.49 11.68
C LEU A 31 -10.28 14.35 11.76
N ALA A 32 -9.98 13.29 12.53
CA ALA A 32 -10.90 12.18 12.75
C ALA A 32 -12.19 12.64 13.43
N LEU A 33 -12.08 13.46 14.47
CA LEU A 33 -13.22 14.05 15.18
C LEU A 33 -14.05 14.95 14.25
N ALA A 34 -13.40 15.87 13.53
CA ALA A 34 -14.06 16.78 12.61
C ALA A 34 -14.82 16.05 11.49
N ARG A 35 -14.27 14.92 11.01
CA ARG A 35 -14.85 14.11 9.94
C ARG A 35 -15.76 12.97 10.43
N ARG A 36 -15.91 12.80 11.75
CA ARG A 36 -16.67 11.70 12.38
C ARG A 36 -16.25 10.33 11.82
N CYS A 37 -14.95 10.10 11.71
CA CYS A 37 -14.39 8.83 11.23
C CYS A 37 -13.35 8.29 12.22
N SER A 38 -12.90 7.04 12.02
CA SER A 38 -11.85 6.47 12.85
C SER A 38 -10.50 7.14 12.55
N PRO A 39 -9.55 7.15 13.51
CA PRO A 39 -8.21 7.71 13.28
C PRO A 39 -7.51 7.11 12.05
N THR A 40 -7.68 5.81 11.81
CA THR A 40 -7.12 5.13 10.63
C THR A 40 -7.70 5.65 9.31
N VAL A 41 -9.00 5.98 9.28
CA VAL A 41 -9.63 6.56 8.09
C VAL A 41 -9.19 8.00 7.89
N ALA A 42 -9.05 8.78 8.97
CA ALA A 42 -8.49 10.13 8.91
C ALA A 42 -7.06 10.12 8.36
N ASP A 43 -6.22 9.18 8.79
CA ASP A 43 -4.84 9.01 8.30
C ASP A 43 -4.81 8.73 6.79
N GLN A 44 -5.70 7.85 6.30
CA GLN A 44 -5.83 7.59 4.88
C GLN A 44 -6.22 8.85 4.11
N HIS A 45 -7.18 9.61 4.62
CA HIS A 45 -7.59 10.87 4.00
C HIS A 45 -6.48 11.92 3.97
N VAL A 46 -5.68 12.02 5.03
CA VAL A 46 -4.51 12.91 5.07
C VAL A 46 -3.47 12.48 4.04
N GLY A 47 -3.15 11.19 3.98
CA GLY A 47 -2.18 10.67 3.01
C GLY A 47 -2.61 10.90 1.57
N VAL A 48 -3.91 10.68 1.27
CA VAL A 48 -4.49 10.95 -0.05
C VAL A 48 -4.48 12.43 -0.37
N ALA A 49 -4.89 13.28 0.57
CA ALA A 49 -4.92 14.72 0.40
C ALA A 49 -3.53 15.29 0.08
N LYS A 50 -2.52 14.95 0.89
CA LYS A 50 -1.12 15.37 0.66
C LYS A 50 -0.62 14.90 -0.71
N THR A 51 -0.82 13.63 -1.03
CA THR A 51 -0.39 13.06 -2.32
C THR A 51 -1.03 13.78 -3.51
N LEU A 52 -2.35 14.01 -3.48
CA LEU A 52 -3.05 14.67 -4.58
C LEU A 52 -2.59 16.12 -4.79
N VAL A 53 -2.34 16.84 -3.70
CA VAL A 53 -1.97 18.26 -3.76
C VAL A 53 -0.50 18.44 -4.14
N GLU A 54 0.40 17.61 -3.61
CA GLU A 54 1.85 17.81 -3.74
C GLU A 54 2.47 17.04 -4.90
N GLU A 55 1.83 15.96 -5.38
CA GLU A 55 2.45 14.99 -6.29
C GLU A 55 1.60 14.61 -7.51
N MET A 56 0.27 14.82 -7.47
CA MET A 56 -0.64 14.38 -8.55
C MET A 56 -1.58 15.50 -9.04
N PRO A 57 -1.03 16.60 -9.61
CA PRO A 57 -1.82 17.75 -10.03
C PRO A 57 -2.84 17.45 -11.13
N HIS A 58 -2.58 16.50 -12.04
CA HIS A 58 -3.52 16.14 -13.10
C HIS A 58 -4.69 15.33 -12.55
N THR A 59 -4.45 14.37 -11.64
CA THR A 59 -5.53 13.66 -10.94
C THR A 59 -6.37 14.61 -10.10
N LEU A 60 -5.75 15.59 -9.42
CA LEU A 60 -6.47 16.61 -8.67
C LEU A 60 -7.30 17.52 -9.58
N ALA A 61 -6.78 17.90 -10.75
CA ALA A 61 -7.53 18.67 -11.75
C ALA A 61 -8.76 17.91 -12.25
N ALA A 62 -8.60 16.63 -12.62
CA ALA A 62 -9.69 15.77 -13.07
C ALA A 62 -10.75 15.53 -11.96
N LEU A 63 -10.34 15.43 -10.70
CA LEU A 63 -11.26 15.35 -9.56
C LEU A 63 -11.99 16.69 -9.32
N THR A 64 -11.35 17.81 -9.66
CA THR A 64 -11.93 19.15 -9.55
C THR A 64 -13.01 19.34 -10.61
N SER A 65 -12.70 19.06 -11.89
CA SER A 65 -13.63 19.15 -13.03
C SER A 65 -14.79 18.15 -12.96
N GLY A 66 -14.62 17.04 -12.22
CA GLY A 66 -15.63 15.98 -12.12
C GLY A 66 -15.46 14.87 -13.15
N ASP A 67 -14.42 14.93 -13.98
CA ASP A 67 -14.03 13.88 -14.93
C ASP A 67 -13.61 12.58 -14.23
N LEU A 68 -13.24 12.69 -12.95
CA LEU A 68 -12.79 11.59 -12.11
C LEU A 68 -13.56 11.58 -10.78
N SER A 69 -13.99 10.40 -10.35
CA SER A 69 -14.63 10.21 -9.05
C SER A 69 -13.61 10.12 -7.91
N GLU A 70 -14.03 10.43 -6.68
CA GLU A 70 -13.18 10.32 -5.49
C GLU A 70 -12.59 8.91 -5.31
N ARG A 71 -13.39 7.87 -5.58
CA ARG A 71 -12.95 6.47 -5.54
C ARG A 71 -11.79 6.22 -6.52
N ARG A 72 -11.86 6.80 -7.71
CA ARG A 72 -10.82 6.64 -8.74
C ARG A 72 -9.56 7.43 -8.40
N ALA A 73 -9.69 8.58 -7.73
CA ALA A 73 -8.54 9.31 -7.19
C ALA A 73 -7.80 8.47 -6.14
N HIS A 74 -8.54 7.80 -5.25
CA HIS A 74 -7.97 6.87 -4.28
C HIS A 74 -7.27 5.68 -4.94
N ILE A 75 -7.81 5.13 -6.03
CA ILE A 75 -7.14 4.07 -6.80
C ILE A 75 -5.80 4.57 -7.32
N MET A 76 -5.76 5.76 -7.95
CA MET A 76 -4.53 6.35 -8.46
C MET A 76 -3.47 6.48 -7.35
N VAL A 77 -3.81 7.11 -6.23
CA VAL A 77 -2.91 7.28 -5.08
C VAL A 77 -2.42 5.94 -4.53
N ARG A 78 -3.33 4.97 -4.34
CA ARG A 78 -3.00 3.65 -3.77
C ARG A 78 -2.03 2.88 -4.65
N GLU A 79 -2.29 2.82 -5.95
CA GLU A 79 -1.44 2.05 -6.87
C GLU A 79 -0.06 2.69 -7.06
N THR A 80 0.06 4.01 -6.88
CA THR A 80 1.34 4.73 -6.95
C THR A 80 2.03 4.90 -5.60
N ALA A 81 1.47 4.37 -4.51
CA ALA A 81 1.95 4.60 -3.14
C ALA A 81 3.42 4.17 -2.93
N CYS A 82 3.89 3.19 -3.69
CA CYS A 82 5.23 2.63 -3.56
C CYS A 82 6.29 3.28 -4.47
N LEU A 83 5.89 4.24 -5.31
CA LEU A 83 6.79 4.97 -6.22
C LEU A 83 7.43 6.17 -5.52
N SER A 84 8.57 6.62 -6.04
CA SER A 84 9.14 7.93 -5.67
C SER A 84 8.19 9.06 -6.09
N ARG A 85 8.34 10.23 -5.48
CA ARG A 85 7.53 11.42 -5.82
C ARG A 85 7.64 11.77 -7.30
N GLU A 86 8.84 11.69 -7.88
CA GLU A 86 9.09 11.96 -9.30
C GLU A 86 8.40 10.95 -10.21
N HIS A 87 8.54 9.65 -9.92
CA HIS A 87 7.87 8.60 -10.69
C HIS A 87 6.35 8.68 -10.56
N ARG A 88 5.83 9.06 -9.39
CA ARG A 88 4.39 9.27 -9.20
C ARG A 88 3.87 10.42 -10.05
N ALA A 89 4.56 11.57 -10.08
CA ALA A 89 4.19 12.69 -10.93
C ALA A 89 4.23 12.33 -12.42
N ALA A 90 5.21 11.54 -12.84
CA ALA A 90 5.29 11.03 -14.21
C ALA A 90 4.12 10.08 -14.56
N VAL A 91 3.72 9.19 -13.64
CA VAL A 91 2.52 8.35 -13.80
C VAL A 91 1.25 9.21 -13.90
N ASP A 92 1.12 10.23 -13.05
CA ASP A 92 -0.01 11.15 -13.04
C ASP A 92 -0.18 11.85 -14.40
N ALA A 93 0.90 12.43 -14.94
CA ALA A 93 0.90 13.07 -16.25
C ALA A 93 0.58 12.07 -17.38
N THR A 94 1.19 10.88 -17.35
CA THR A 94 1.00 9.85 -18.38
C THR A 94 -0.44 9.35 -18.44
N LEU A 95 -1.11 9.25 -17.29
CA LEU A 95 -2.46 8.73 -17.19
C LEU A 95 -3.55 9.79 -17.27
N ALA A 96 -3.21 11.08 -17.17
CA ALA A 96 -4.15 12.21 -17.21
C ALA A 96 -5.18 12.13 -18.35
N ALA A 97 -4.78 11.74 -19.57
CA ALA A 97 -5.69 11.62 -20.71
C ALA A 97 -6.49 10.30 -20.75
N LYS A 98 -6.05 9.28 -20.00
CA LYS A 98 -6.63 7.93 -19.98
C LYS A 98 -7.55 7.71 -18.79
N VAL A 99 -7.42 8.51 -17.73
CA VAL A 99 -8.21 8.34 -16.50
C VAL A 99 -9.71 8.53 -16.71
N THR A 100 -10.18 9.13 -17.79
CA THR A 100 -11.63 9.25 -18.07
C THR A 100 -12.18 8.06 -18.86
N LYS A 101 -11.32 7.39 -19.64
CA LYS A 101 -11.73 6.34 -20.60
C LYS A 101 -11.66 4.91 -20.05
N LEU A 102 -10.97 4.71 -18.92
CA LEU A 102 -10.78 3.39 -18.32
C LEU A 102 -11.86 3.09 -17.27
N GLY A 103 -12.18 1.83 -17.04
CA GLY A 103 -12.91 1.39 -15.83
C GLY A 103 -11.97 1.24 -14.62
N ASP A 104 -12.51 1.13 -13.40
CA ASP A 104 -11.72 1.07 -12.15
C ASP A 104 -10.59 0.03 -12.17
N LYS A 105 -10.87 -1.22 -12.58
CA LYS A 105 -9.86 -2.29 -12.67
C LYS A 105 -8.79 -1.98 -13.72
N ALA A 106 -9.20 -1.45 -14.87
CA ALA A 106 -8.29 -1.09 -15.96
C ALA A 106 -7.41 0.11 -15.59
N LEU A 107 -7.96 1.07 -14.82
CA LEU A 107 -7.22 2.19 -14.26
C LEU A 107 -6.15 1.72 -13.28
N ALA A 108 -6.51 0.83 -12.34
CA ALA A 108 -5.55 0.26 -11.41
C ALA A 108 -4.41 -0.48 -12.14
N ALA A 109 -4.77 -1.30 -13.14
CA ALA A 109 -3.79 -2.01 -13.96
C ALA A 109 -2.92 -1.06 -14.80
N ALA A 110 -3.47 0.05 -15.30
CA ALA A 110 -2.71 1.06 -16.04
C ALA A 110 -1.73 1.81 -15.14
N ALA A 111 -2.16 2.24 -13.95
CA ALA A 111 -1.30 2.87 -12.94
C ALA A 111 -0.14 1.96 -12.52
N LYS A 112 -0.44 0.69 -12.23
CA LYS A 112 0.57 -0.30 -11.88
C LYS A 112 1.58 -0.55 -13.00
N ARG A 113 1.11 -0.63 -14.26
CA ARG A 113 2.00 -0.80 -15.43
C ARG A 113 2.88 0.42 -15.67
N ALA A 114 2.31 1.62 -15.60
CA ALA A 114 3.06 2.86 -15.77
C ALA A 114 4.13 3.01 -14.67
N GLY A 115 3.77 2.73 -13.42
CA GLY A 115 4.70 2.71 -12.30
C GLY A 115 5.82 1.68 -12.47
N ALA A 116 5.48 0.45 -12.89
CA ALA A 116 6.48 -0.60 -13.11
C ALA A 116 7.45 -0.28 -14.26
N ALA A 117 6.99 0.43 -15.29
CA ALA A 117 7.86 0.87 -16.40
C ALA A 117 8.86 1.95 -15.97
N LEU A 118 8.45 2.84 -15.07
CA LEU A 118 9.29 3.94 -14.57
C LEU A 118 10.22 3.50 -13.43
N ASP A 119 9.83 2.49 -12.64
CA ASP A 119 10.52 2.10 -11.42
C ASP A 119 11.04 0.66 -11.44
N SER A 120 11.59 0.22 -12.58
CA SER A 120 12.15 -1.13 -12.72
C SER A 120 13.30 -1.38 -11.74
N GLU A 121 14.13 -0.36 -11.49
CA GLU A 121 15.27 -0.45 -10.59
C GLU A 121 14.91 -0.46 -9.10
N SER A 122 13.95 0.37 -8.63
CA SER A 122 13.55 0.32 -7.22
C SER A 122 12.67 -0.88 -6.90
N LEU A 123 11.91 -1.41 -7.87
CA LEU A 123 11.25 -2.71 -7.72
C LEU A 123 12.28 -3.83 -7.52
N ALA A 124 13.35 -3.84 -8.33
CA ALA A 124 14.45 -4.78 -8.17
C ALA A 124 15.18 -4.57 -6.82
N ALA A 125 15.41 -3.31 -6.41
CA ALA A 125 16.02 -3.01 -5.12
C ALA A 125 15.14 -3.42 -3.94
N ARG A 126 13.82 -3.24 -4.02
CA ARG A 126 12.85 -3.71 -3.01
C ARG A 126 12.82 -5.22 -2.94
N ALA A 127 12.85 -5.91 -4.08
CA ALA A 127 12.96 -7.36 -4.12
C ALA A 127 14.26 -7.84 -3.48
N ARG A 128 15.40 -7.19 -3.79
CA ARG A 128 16.70 -7.47 -3.13
C ARG A 128 16.64 -7.26 -1.61
N ARG A 129 16.04 -6.16 -1.14
CA ARG A 129 15.85 -5.88 0.30
C ARG A 129 14.92 -6.90 0.97
N ALA A 130 13.86 -7.33 0.30
CA ALA A 130 12.95 -8.36 0.81
C ALA A 130 13.61 -9.74 0.88
N VAL A 131 14.50 -10.06 -0.07
CA VAL A 131 15.33 -11.27 0.00
C VAL A 131 16.34 -11.18 1.15
N ALA A 132 16.86 -9.98 1.43
CA ALA A 132 17.79 -9.76 2.54
C ALA A 132 17.13 -9.88 3.93
N SER A 133 15.82 -9.66 4.04
CA SER A 133 15.08 -9.84 5.31
C SER A 133 14.63 -11.28 5.57
N ARG A 134 15.14 -12.24 4.78
CA ARG A 134 14.87 -13.67 4.97
C ARG A 134 15.25 -14.09 6.38
N ARG A 135 14.33 -14.77 7.06
CA ARG A 135 14.56 -15.31 8.39
C ARG A 135 13.72 -16.55 8.64
N VAL A 136 14.28 -17.45 9.44
CA VAL A 136 13.59 -18.62 9.98
C VAL A 136 13.64 -18.46 11.49
N THR A 137 12.49 -18.50 12.13
CA THR A 137 12.40 -18.37 13.58
C THR A 137 11.58 -19.52 14.14
N VAL A 138 12.04 -20.08 15.26
CA VAL A 138 11.28 -21.06 16.05
C VAL A 138 10.86 -20.37 17.34
N ARG A 139 9.58 -20.48 17.71
CA ARG A 139 9.06 -19.99 18.98
C ARG A 139 8.39 -21.12 19.75
N PRO A 140 8.71 -21.32 21.04
CA PRO A 140 8.06 -22.35 21.84
C PRO A 140 6.56 -22.08 21.97
N ALA A 141 5.78 -23.16 22.03
CA ALA A 141 4.36 -23.18 22.34
C ALA A 141 4.12 -24.12 23.55
N PRO A 142 2.93 -24.09 24.17
CA PRO A 142 2.58 -25.04 25.23
C PRO A 142 2.67 -26.51 24.77
N ASP A 143 2.63 -27.44 25.74
CA ASP A 143 2.54 -28.89 25.50
C ASP A 143 3.72 -29.49 24.71
N GLY A 144 4.92 -28.92 24.88
CA GLY A 144 6.13 -29.38 24.18
C GLY A 144 6.14 -29.07 22.68
N MET A 145 5.22 -28.24 22.20
CA MET A 145 5.12 -27.84 20.80
C MET A 145 5.92 -26.57 20.49
N ALA A 146 6.10 -26.27 19.21
CA ALA A 146 6.74 -25.04 18.76
C ALA A 146 6.20 -24.55 17.41
N TRP A 147 6.16 -23.23 17.24
CA TRP A 147 5.86 -22.58 15.97
C TRP A 147 7.13 -22.38 15.15
N LEU A 148 7.16 -22.90 13.93
CA LEU A 148 8.15 -22.54 12.91
C LEU A 148 7.58 -21.45 12.00
N SER A 149 8.29 -20.35 11.82
CA SER A 149 7.90 -19.28 10.91
C SER A 149 9.05 -18.98 9.93
N ILE A 150 8.74 -19.01 8.64
CA ILE A 150 9.69 -18.75 7.56
C ILE A 150 9.23 -17.52 6.80
N LEU A 151 10.08 -16.49 6.73
CA LEU A 151 9.93 -15.38 5.81
C LEU A 151 11.05 -15.48 4.77
N GLY A 152 10.69 -15.54 3.49
CA GLY A 152 11.65 -15.67 2.39
C GLY A 152 10.99 -15.58 1.02
N PRO A 153 11.76 -15.79 -0.06
CA PRO A 153 11.21 -15.83 -1.41
C PRO A 153 10.16 -16.93 -1.54
N MET A 154 9.03 -16.60 -2.18
CA MET A 154 7.86 -17.50 -2.26
C MET A 154 8.21 -18.91 -2.77
N LYS A 155 9.05 -19.02 -3.80
CA LYS A 155 9.52 -20.32 -4.32
C LYS A 155 10.23 -21.17 -3.27
N ASP A 156 11.03 -20.55 -2.41
CA ASP A 156 11.84 -21.24 -1.42
C ASP A 156 10.98 -21.63 -0.21
N VAL A 157 10.04 -20.76 0.19
CA VAL A 157 9.08 -21.03 1.28
C VAL A 157 8.12 -22.16 0.90
N ILE A 158 7.62 -22.18 -0.35
CA ILE A 158 6.80 -23.28 -0.85
C ILE A 158 7.61 -24.58 -0.90
N GLY A 159 8.86 -24.53 -1.35
CA GLY A 159 9.75 -25.70 -1.34
C GLY A 159 9.95 -26.27 0.06
N ALA A 160 10.20 -25.41 1.05
CA ALA A 160 10.33 -25.82 2.45
C ALA A 160 9.02 -26.44 2.99
N HIS A 161 7.87 -25.86 2.66
CA HIS A 161 6.57 -26.40 3.06
C HIS A 161 6.32 -27.80 2.47
N VAL A 162 6.53 -27.98 1.17
CA VAL A 162 6.35 -29.28 0.51
C VAL A 162 7.30 -30.33 1.09
N ALA A 163 8.56 -29.97 1.37
CA ALA A 163 9.52 -30.87 1.99
C ALA A 163 9.09 -31.33 3.40
N LEU A 164 8.56 -30.40 4.21
CA LEU A 164 8.03 -30.71 5.54
C LEU A 164 6.80 -31.63 5.46
N MET A 165 5.85 -31.34 4.56
CA MET A 165 4.66 -32.18 4.36
C MET A 165 5.04 -33.60 3.87
N ALA A 166 6.06 -33.72 3.01
CA ALA A 166 6.53 -35.01 2.53
C ALA A 166 7.24 -35.83 3.62
N GLU A 167 7.92 -35.16 4.56
CA GLU A 167 8.53 -35.81 5.71
C GLU A 167 7.46 -36.26 6.72
N GLU A 168 6.46 -35.42 6.98
CA GLU A 168 5.31 -35.75 7.81
C GLU A 168 4.56 -36.98 7.26
N ALA A 169 4.26 -37.00 5.96
CA ALA A 169 3.63 -38.14 5.31
C ALA A 169 4.48 -39.42 5.45
N ARG A 170 5.81 -39.34 5.38
CA ARG A 170 6.70 -40.50 5.61
C ARG A 170 6.69 -40.97 7.06
N ARG A 171 6.57 -40.07 8.04
CA ARG A 171 6.45 -40.42 9.46
C ARG A 171 5.12 -41.09 9.78
N ASN A 172 4.02 -40.59 9.23
CA ASN A 172 2.69 -41.21 9.39
C ASN A 172 2.61 -42.60 8.77
N VAL A 173 3.45 -42.91 7.77
CA VAL A 173 3.56 -44.27 7.20
C VAL A 173 4.33 -45.22 8.13
N ILE A 174 5.20 -44.72 9.01
CA ILE A 174 5.99 -45.52 9.95
C ILE A 174 5.24 -45.75 11.26
N ASP A 175 4.39 -44.81 11.67
CA ASP A 175 3.63 -44.86 12.91
C ASP A 175 2.13 -44.57 12.64
N PRO A 176 1.34 -45.59 12.25
CA PRO A 176 -0.05 -45.41 11.80
C PRO A 176 -1.04 -45.07 12.92
N ASP A 177 -0.62 -45.12 14.19
CA ASP A 177 -1.45 -44.88 15.38
C ASP A 177 -1.24 -43.48 16.01
N LEU A 178 -0.46 -42.60 15.38
CA LEU A 178 -0.47 -41.17 15.69
C LEU A 178 -1.77 -40.55 15.11
N PRO A 179 -2.61 -39.90 15.92
CA PRO A 179 -3.91 -39.39 15.49
C PRO A 179 -3.82 -38.32 14.39
#